data_AF-A0A9E4YMU6-F1
#
_entry.id   AF-A0A9E4YMU6-F1
#
_cell.length_a   1.000
_cell.length_b   1.000
_cell.length_c   1.000
_cell.angle_alpha   90.00
_cell.angle_beta   90.00
_cell.angle_gamma   90.00
#
_symmetry.space_group_name_H-M   'P 1'
#
loop_
_entity.id
_entity.type
_entity.pdbx_description
1 polymer ?
#
loop_
_entity_poly.entity_id
_entity_poly.type
_entity_poly.pdbx_seq_one_letter_code
_entity_poly.pdbx_strand_id
1 'polypeptide(L)'
;MALLRYHARMIIDAHTHIFPPVVNEDRDAYLQRDTTFRELYTNPKARIATAEELIASMDEAGIDKSVACGFGWSDAELCREHNDYLLEAAERSGGRLIPFCTIQPSDKAARDDLKRWASRGARGLGELRPVSQGYS
;
A
#
# COMPACT_ATOMS: atom_id res chain seq x y z
N MET A 1 12.34 -21.01 28.15
CA MET A 1 13.61 -20.66 27.46
C MET A 1 13.36 -20.71 25.97
N ALA A 2 13.22 -19.56 25.30
CA ALA A 2 13.09 -19.52 23.85
C ALA A 2 14.45 -19.83 23.22
N LEU A 3 14.52 -20.88 22.39
CA LEU A 3 15.71 -21.17 21.60
C LEU A 3 15.97 -19.98 20.66
N LEU A 4 17.06 -19.26 20.90
CA LEU A 4 17.66 -18.34 19.93
C LEU A 4 18.07 -19.16 18.70
N ARG A 5 17.20 -19.19 17.69
CA ARG A 5 17.52 -19.77 16.39
C ARG A 5 18.43 -18.81 15.65
N TYR A 6 19.74 -19.02 15.77
CA TYR A 6 20.78 -18.34 14.99
C TYR A 6 20.62 -18.44 13.46
N HIS A 7 19.64 -19.23 12.98
CA HIS A 7 19.26 -19.38 11.56
C HIS A 7 17.74 -19.23 11.35
N ALA A 8 17.05 -18.39 12.13
CA ALA A 8 15.66 -18.07 11.80
C ALA A 8 15.63 -17.33 10.45
N ARG A 9 15.23 -18.05 9.39
CA ARG A 9 15.05 -17.50 8.06
C ARG A 9 13.97 -16.44 8.13
N MET A 10 14.31 -15.18 7.84
CA MET A 10 13.33 -14.13 7.66
C MET A 10 12.64 -14.31 6.30
N ILE A 11 11.32 -14.38 6.29
CA ILE A 11 10.48 -14.43 5.09
C ILE A 11 9.89 -13.04 4.89
N ILE A 12 10.18 -12.46 3.73
CA ILE A 12 9.63 -11.17 3.31
C ILE A 12 8.76 -11.43 2.08
N ASP A 13 7.47 -11.12 2.20
CA ASP A 13 6.62 -10.97 1.03
C ASP A 13 6.87 -9.60 0.40
N ALA A 14 7.36 -9.61 -0.84
CA ALA A 14 7.80 -8.39 -1.52
C ALA A 14 6.67 -7.64 -2.22
N HIS A 15 5.44 -8.17 -2.25
CA HIS A 15 4.34 -7.51 -2.98
C HIS A 15 2.98 -7.83 -2.38
N THR A 16 2.44 -6.90 -1.62
CA THR A 16 1.06 -6.95 -1.10
C THR A 16 0.36 -5.61 -1.31
N HIS A 17 -0.97 -5.62 -1.28
CA HIS A 17 -1.77 -4.38 -1.32
C HIS A 17 -2.73 -4.36 -0.14
N ILE A 18 -2.77 -3.22 0.54
CA ILE A 18 -3.76 -2.90 1.56
C ILE A 18 -4.35 -1.52 1.24
N PHE A 19 -5.57 -1.27 1.70
CA PHE A 19 -6.27 -0.02 1.47
C PHE A 19 -6.87 0.49 2.78
N PRO A 20 -7.08 1.82 2.91
CA PRO A 20 -7.93 2.36 3.96
C PRO A 20 -9.30 1.64 3.98
N PRO A 21 -9.86 1.28 5.15
CA PRO A 21 -11.14 0.58 5.22
C PRO A 21 -12.27 1.25 4.43
N VAL A 22 -12.28 2.60 4.44
CA VAL A 22 -13.25 3.42 3.72
C VAL A 22 -13.29 3.15 2.21
N VAL A 23 -12.19 2.68 1.59
CA VAL A 23 -12.17 2.33 0.16
C VAL A 23 -13.08 1.13 -0.13
N ASN A 24 -13.20 0.20 0.82
CA ASN A 24 -14.12 -0.94 0.69
C ASN A 24 -15.53 -0.58 1.15
N GLU A 25 -15.67 0.25 2.20
CA GLU A 25 -16.97 0.71 2.71
C GLU A 25 -17.72 1.59 1.71
N ASP A 26 -17.00 2.46 1.00
CA ASP A 26 -17.55 3.39 0.00
C ASP A 26 -17.03 3.08 -1.41
N ARG A 27 -16.93 1.78 -1.74
CA ARG A 27 -16.36 1.31 -3.02
C ARG A 27 -16.92 2.06 -4.23
N ASP A 28 -18.22 2.30 -4.27
CA ASP A 28 -18.89 2.94 -5.41
C ASP A 28 -18.39 4.37 -5.65
N ALA A 29 -18.11 5.14 -4.59
CA ALA A 29 -17.53 6.48 -4.73
C ALA A 29 -16.11 6.41 -5.31
N TYR A 30 -15.28 5.45 -4.87
CA TYR A 30 -13.92 5.28 -5.42
C TYR A 30 -13.94 4.77 -6.85
N LEU A 31 -14.86 3.87 -7.21
CA LEU A 31 -15.09 3.46 -8.60
C LEU A 31 -15.44 4.67 -9.47
N GLN A 32 -16.23 5.61 -8.94
CA GLN A 32 -16.57 6.85 -9.65
C GLN A 32 -15.38 7.80 -9.78
N ARG A 33 -14.60 7.98 -8.70
CA ARG A 33 -13.51 8.95 -8.58
C ARG A 33 -12.27 8.58 -9.40
N ASP A 34 -11.86 7.30 -9.42
CA ASP A 34 -10.58 6.90 -10.00
C ASP A 34 -10.73 5.83 -11.09
N THR A 35 -10.21 6.14 -12.28
CA THR A 35 -10.27 5.26 -13.45
C THR A 35 -9.54 3.94 -13.25
N THR A 36 -8.40 4.01 -12.57
CA THR A 36 -7.48 2.92 -12.35
C THR A 36 -8.04 1.91 -11.34
N PHE A 37 -8.73 2.43 -10.32
CA PHE A 37 -9.49 1.63 -9.37
C PHE A 37 -10.73 1.01 -10.01
N ARG A 38 -11.47 1.79 -10.82
CA ARG A 38 -12.62 1.28 -11.58
C ARG A 38 -12.25 0.06 -12.41
N GLU A 39 -11.15 0.14 -13.16
CA GLU A 39 -10.69 -0.94 -14.03
C GLU A 39 -10.50 -2.27 -13.26
N LEU A 40 -9.89 -2.24 -12.09
CA LEU A 40 -9.54 -3.46 -11.34
C LEU A 40 -10.62 -3.91 -10.35
N TYR A 41 -11.41 -2.99 -9.79
CA TYR A 41 -12.32 -3.26 -8.67
C TYR A 41 -13.81 -3.15 -9.01
N THR A 42 -14.19 -2.97 -10.28
CA THR A 42 -15.62 -3.01 -10.69
C THR A 42 -16.28 -4.34 -10.34
N ASN A 43 -15.55 -5.46 -10.37
CA ASN A 43 -16.10 -6.73 -9.91
C ASN A 43 -16.19 -6.73 -8.37
N PRO A 44 -17.38 -6.83 -7.76
CA PRO A 44 -17.54 -6.80 -6.31
C PRO A 44 -16.86 -7.97 -5.58
N LYS A 45 -16.47 -9.03 -6.32
CA LYS A 45 -15.68 -10.14 -5.78
C LYS A 45 -14.18 -9.83 -5.66
N ALA A 46 -13.70 -8.74 -6.27
CA ALA A 46 -12.32 -8.28 -6.10
C ALA A 46 -12.11 -7.82 -4.65
N ARG A 47 -11.31 -8.57 -3.91
CA ARG A 47 -11.10 -8.34 -2.48
C ARG A 47 -10.20 -7.12 -2.26
N ILE A 48 -10.54 -6.35 -1.24
CA ILE A 48 -9.75 -5.23 -0.73
C ILE A 48 -9.37 -5.61 0.70
N ALA A 49 -8.08 -5.64 1.00
CA ALA A 49 -7.58 -5.98 2.32
C ALA A 49 -7.19 -4.73 3.11
N THR A 50 -7.37 -4.79 4.42
CA THR A 50 -6.85 -3.84 5.40
C THR A 50 -5.48 -4.28 5.93
N ALA A 51 -4.77 -3.38 6.61
CA ALA A 51 -3.52 -3.66 7.30
C ALA A 51 -3.68 -4.79 8.33
N GLU A 52 -4.78 -4.77 9.07
CA GLU A 52 -5.08 -5.75 10.12
C GLU A 52 -5.32 -7.15 9.53
N GLU A 53 -6.04 -7.24 8.42
CA GLU A 53 -6.23 -8.51 7.68
C GLU A 53 -4.92 -9.02 7.07
N LEU A 54 -4.07 -8.14 6.55
CA LEU A 54 -2.75 -8.53 6.05
C LEU A 54 -1.88 -9.08 7.18
N ILE A 55 -1.84 -8.42 8.34
CA ILE A 55 -1.07 -8.91 9.50
C ILE A 55 -1.58 -10.28 9.96
N ALA A 56 -2.90 -10.47 10.04
CA ALA A 56 -3.47 -11.77 10.39
C ALA A 56 -3.08 -12.87 9.37
N SER A 57 -3.11 -12.55 8.08
CA SER A 57 -2.66 -13.46 7.02
C SER A 57 -1.16 -13.77 7.12
N MET A 58 -0.33 -12.78 7.46
CA MET A 58 1.11 -12.96 7.68
C MET A 58 1.38 -13.90 8.85
N ASP A 59 0.63 -13.76 9.95
CA ASP A 59 0.75 -14.62 11.13
C ASP A 59 0.40 -16.08 10.81
N GLU A 60 -0.67 -16.30 10.04
CA GLU A 60 -1.07 -17.63 9.58
C GLU A 60 -0.03 -18.25 8.63
N ALA A 61 0.54 -17.46 7.73
CA ALA A 61 1.49 -17.91 6.72
C ALA A 61 2.94 -18.00 7.21
N GLY A 62 3.25 -17.49 8.41
CA GLY A 62 4.62 -17.38 8.91
C GLY A 62 5.49 -16.38 8.15
N ILE A 63 4.88 -15.28 7.67
CA ILE A 63 5.58 -14.17 7.01
C ILE A 63 6.01 -13.15 8.06
N ASP A 64 7.30 -12.85 8.11
CA ASP A 64 7.86 -11.92 9.09
C ASP A 64 7.55 -10.47 8.74
N LYS A 65 7.68 -10.12 7.45
CA LYS A 65 7.45 -8.78 6.92
C LYS A 65 6.77 -8.82 5.54
N SER A 66 5.95 -7.82 5.26
CA SER A 66 5.37 -7.62 3.93
C SER A 66 5.60 -6.21 3.43
N VAL A 67 5.94 -6.08 2.16
CA VAL A 67 5.94 -4.80 1.46
C VAL A 67 4.50 -4.46 1.11
N ALA A 68 3.99 -3.37 1.70
CA ALA A 68 2.68 -2.83 1.42
C ALA A 68 2.80 -1.80 0.30
N CYS A 69 2.50 -2.23 -0.93
CA CYS A 69 2.61 -1.46 -2.14
C CYS A 69 1.39 -0.54 -2.30
N GLY A 70 1.64 0.77 -2.35
CA GLY A 70 0.65 1.75 -2.75
C GLY A 70 0.10 1.45 -4.13
N PHE A 71 -1.18 1.73 -4.29
CA PHE A 71 -1.92 1.52 -5.53
C PHE A 71 -1.64 2.64 -6.54
N GLY A 72 -1.59 2.31 -7.83
CA GLY A 72 -1.35 3.28 -8.91
C GLY A 72 -2.54 4.21 -9.19
N TRP A 73 -3.02 4.97 -8.21
CA TRP A 73 -4.11 5.93 -8.36
C TRP A 73 -3.80 6.94 -9.48
N SER A 74 -4.81 7.29 -10.29
CA SER A 74 -4.70 8.41 -11.23
C SER A 74 -4.95 9.76 -10.54
N ASP A 75 -5.68 9.76 -9.42
CA ASP A 75 -5.87 10.94 -8.56
C ASP A 75 -4.68 11.13 -7.59
N ALA A 76 -4.08 12.32 -7.59
CA ALA A 76 -2.95 12.66 -6.73
C ALA A 76 -3.32 12.85 -5.24
N GLU A 77 -4.55 13.25 -4.94
CA GLU A 77 -5.06 13.34 -3.57
C GLU A 77 -5.26 11.94 -2.99
N LEU A 78 -5.80 11.00 -3.78
CA LEU A 78 -5.87 9.59 -3.39
C LEU A 78 -4.49 8.97 -3.14
N CYS A 79 -3.47 9.37 -3.90
CA CYS A 79 -2.09 8.99 -3.58
C CYS A 79 -1.68 9.45 -2.16
N ARG A 80 -2.01 10.69 -1.78
CA ARG A 80 -1.67 11.23 -0.45
C ARG A 80 -2.42 10.52 0.66
N GLU A 81 -3.74 10.40 0.52
CA GLU A 81 -4.61 9.71 1.49
C GLU A 81 -4.14 8.26 1.72
N HIS A 82 -3.87 7.53 0.63
CA HIS A 82 -3.41 6.15 0.71
C HIS A 82 -2.01 6.06 1.35
N ASN A 83 -1.10 7.00 1.04
CA ASN A 83 0.23 7.00 1.65
C ASN A 83 0.22 7.30 3.14
N ASP A 84 -0.66 8.20 3.60
CA ASP A 84 -0.84 8.44 5.03
C ASP A 84 -1.28 7.15 5.73
N TYR A 85 -2.23 6.40 5.14
CA TYR A 85 -2.63 5.08 5.65
C TYR A 85 -1.49 4.07 5.69
N LEU A 86 -0.69 3.94 4.62
CA LEU A 86 0.44 2.99 4.58
C LEU A 86 1.50 3.31 5.64
N LEU A 87 1.83 4.60 5.80
CA LEU A 87 2.82 5.05 6.78
C LEU A 87 2.33 4.80 8.21
N GLU A 88 1.07 5.12 8.51
CA GLU A 88 0.48 4.84 9.81
C GLU A 88 0.38 3.33 10.08
N ALA A 89 -0.02 2.53 9.08
CA ALA A 89 -0.06 1.07 9.21
C ALA A 89 1.33 0.49 9.48
N ALA A 90 2.37 0.99 8.79
CA ALA A 90 3.75 0.60 9.04
C ALA A 90 4.20 0.91 10.47
N GLU A 91 3.90 2.11 10.97
CA GLU A 91 4.20 2.53 12.34
C GLU A 91 3.48 1.63 13.37
N ARG A 92 2.16 1.46 13.23
CA ARG A 92 1.36 0.61 14.14
C ARG A 92 1.81 -0.86 14.14
N SER A 93 2.31 -1.35 13.01
CA SER A 93 2.78 -2.74 12.87
C SER A 93 4.14 -3.02 13.52
N GLY A 94 4.81 -2.00 14.07
CA GLY A 94 6.17 -2.14 14.59
C GLY A 94 7.19 -2.51 13.49
N GLY A 95 6.94 -2.06 12.26
CA GLY A 95 7.81 -2.33 11.10
C GLY A 95 7.66 -3.73 10.49
N ARG A 96 6.55 -4.45 10.76
CA ARG A 96 6.18 -5.66 10.01
C ARG A 96 5.67 -5.33 8.61
N LEU A 97 5.00 -4.20 8.44
CA LEU A 97 4.64 -3.65 7.14
C LEU A 97 5.71 -2.66 6.68
N ILE A 98 6.21 -2.84 5.46
CA ILE A 98 7.20 -1.97 4.82
C ILE A 98 6.46 -1.08 3.82
N PRO A 99 6.33 0.25 4.06
CA PRO A 99 5.48 1.10 3.24
C PRO A 99 6.20 1.49 1.95
N PHE A 100 5.62 1.09 0.82
CA PHE A 100 6.01 1.54 -0.51
C PHE A 100 4.94 2.52 -1.01
N CYS A 101 5.23 3.82 -0.94
CA CYS A 101 4.26 4.86 -1.24
C CYS A 101 3.92 4.94 -2.74
N THR A 102 2.77 5.48 -3.09
CA THR A 102 2.38 5.72 -4.48
C THR A 102 2.44 7.20 -4.85
N ILE A 103 2.63 7.50 -6.13
CA ILE A 103 2.62 8.85 -6.69
C ILE A 103 1.75 8.88 -7.93
N GLN A 104 1.23 10.06 -8.24
CA GLN A 104 0.83 10.43 -9.58
C GLN A 104 2.04 11.14 -10.24
N PRO A 105 2.78 10.50 -11.17
CA PRO A 105 4.02 11.06 -11.71
C PRO A 105 3.88 12.43 -12.39
N SER A 106 2.70 12.75 -12.90
CA SER A 106 2.40 14.04 -13.52
C SER A 106 2.08 15.15 -12.52
N ASP A 107 1.94 14.83 -11.22
CA ASP A 107 1.72 15.83 -10.18
C ASP A 107 3.02 16.59 -9.87
N LYS A 108 2.95 17.93 -9.95
CA LYS A 108 4.08 18.82 -9.69
C LYS A 108 4.61 18.70 -8.25
N ALA A 109 3.75 18.32 -7.30
CA ALA A 109 4.13 18.15 -5.90
C ALA A 109 4.74 16.77 -5.58
N ALA A 110 4.69 15.80 -6.51
CA ALA A 110 5.10 14.42 -6.25
C ALA A 110 6.52 14.29 -5.70
N ARG A 111 7.46 15.12 -6.18
CA ARG A 111 8.85 15.09 -5.70
C ARG A 111 9.01 15.53 -4.26
N ASP A 112 8.29 16.56 -3.83
CA ASP A 112 8.38 17.06 -2.46
C ASP A 112 7.59 16.16 -1.50
N ASP A 113 6.47 15.63 -1.95
CA ASP A 113 5.73 14.61 -1.21
C ASP A 113 6.57 13.35 -0.98
N LEU A 114 7.33 12.90 -1.99
CA LEU A 114 8.26 11.76 -1.82
C LEU A 114 9.31 12.01 -0.74
N LYS A 115 9.90 13.20 -0.68
CA LYS A 115 10.85 13.55 0.38
C LYS A 115 10.18 13.51 1.75
N ARG A 116 8.94 14.02 1.85
CA ARG A 116 8.14 13.99 3.08
C ARG A 116 7.83 12.56 3.52
N TRP A 117 7.45 11.68 2.61
CA TRP A 117 7.15 10.29 2.95
C TRP A 117 8.40 9.49 3.28
N ALA A 118 9.52 9.74 2.58
CA ALA A 118 10.81 9.14 2.89
C ALA A 118 11.26 9.47 4.32
N SER A 119 11.11 10.73 4.78
CA SER A 119 11.42 11.10 6.16
C SER A 119 10.47 10.50 7.19
N ARG A 120 9.27 10.07 6.78
CA ARG A 120 8.28 9.35 7.61
C ARG A 120 8.39 7.83 7.55
N GLY A 121 9.37 7.29 6.82
CA GLY A 121 9.65 5.85 6.82
C GLY A 121 9.25 5.09 5.55
N ALA A 122 8.79 5.78 4.49
CA ALA A 122 8.63 5.17 3.18
C ALA A 122 9.96 4.54 2.71
N ARG A 123 9.89 3.33 2.15
CA ARG A 123 11.06 2.56 1.71
C ARG A 123 11.15 2.36 0.20
N GLY A 124 10.14 2.79 -0.54
CA GLY A 124 10.10 2.67 -1.98
C GLY A 124 8.83 3.26 -2.57
N LEU A 125 8.69 3.07 -3.88
CA LEU A 125 7.48 3.36 -4.62
C LEU A 125 6.72 2.07 -4.89
N GLY A 126 5.40 2.11 -4.71
CA GLY A 126 4.47 1.03 -5.04
C GLY A 126 4.26 0.87 -6.54
N GLU A 127 3.17 0.22 -6.91
CA GLU A 127 2.85 -0.03 -8.30
C GLU A 127 2.50 1.28 -9.03
N LEU A 128 3.11 1.49 -10.20
CA LEU A 128 2.78 2.58 -11.10
C LEU A 128 2.19 2.02 -12.40
N ARG A 129 1.23 2.74 -12.97
CA ARG A 129 0.52 2.36 -14.18
C ARG A 129 0.59 3.48 -15.23
N PRO A 130 1.55 3.42 -16.18
CA PRO A 130 1.77 4.48 -17.17
C PRO A 130 0.51 4.94 -17.89
N VAL A 131 -0.29 3.99 -18.40
CA VAL A 131 -1.48 4.29 -19.21
C VAL A 131 -2.56 4.96 -18.37
N SER A 132 -2.93 4.38 -17.22
CA SER A 132 -4.06 4.88 -16.42
C SER A 132 -3.69 6.12 -15.59
N GLN A 133 -2.41 6.30 -15.27
CA GLN A 133 -1.89 7.51 -14.63
C GLN A 133 -1.47 8.59 -15.64
N GLY A 134 -1.42 8.28 -16.94
CA GLY A 134 -1.23 9.26 -18.02
C GLY A 134 0.20 9.79 -18.18
N TYR A 135 1.22 8.93 -18.06
CA TYR A 135 2.62 9.30 -18.27
C TYR A 135 3.36 8.29 -19.17
N SER A 136 4.47 8.72 -19.78
CA SER A 136 5.33 7.91 -20.65
C SER A 136 6.79 8.30 -20.53
#